data_AF-A0A961JLD8-F1
#
_entry.id   AF-A0A961JLD8-F1
#
_cell.length_a   1.000
_cell.length_b   1.000
_cell.length_c   1.000
_cell.angle_alpha   90.00
_cell.angle_beta   90.00
_cell.angle_gamma   90.00
#
_symmetry.space_group_name_H-M   'P 1'
#
loop_
_entity.id
_entity.type
_entity.pdbx_description
1 polymer ?
#
loop_
_entity_poly.entity_id
_entity_poly.type
_entity_poly.pdbx_seq_one_letter_code
_entity_poly.pdbx_strand_id
1 'polypeptide(L)'
;MARTEAEAARVAAVTAPATDFTRAEPFEDNPGGAATVPVRATADAFSQPSANMDFERELDFRLGNGLFRKLWVSAPSSTLASDGLGP
;
A
#
# COMPACT_ATOMS: atom_id res chain seq x y z
N MET A 1 10.55 -5.60 -25.90
CA MET A 1 11.86 -5.04 -26.31
C MET A 1 12.91 -5.54 -25.33
N ALA A 2 14.10 -5.91 -25.80
CA ALA A 2 15.20 -6.26 -24.91
C ALA A 2 15.75 -4.99 -24.24
N ARG A 3 16.15 -5.08 -22.97
CA ARG A 3 16.79 -3.95 -22.26
C ARG A 3 18.10 -3.60 -22.94
N THR A 4 18.45 -2.32 -22.92
CA THR A 4 19.79 -1.86 -23.32
C THR A 4 20.85 -2.34 -22.33
N GLU A 5 22.11 -2.40 -22.76
CA GLU A 5 23.23 -2.76 -21.86
C GLU A 5 23.35 -1.81 -20.67
N ALA A 6 23.13 -0.50 -20.91
CA ALA A 6 23.14 0.51 -19.85
C ALA A 6 22.03 0.27 -18.82
N GLU A 7 20.83 -0.10 -19.26
CA GLU A 7 19.73 -0.46 -18.34
C GLU A 7 20.04 -1.74 -17.56
N ALA A 8 20.60 -2.76 -18.21
CA ALA A 8 20.98 -4.01 -17.55
C ALA A 8 22.06 -3.77 -16.48
N ALA A 9 23.09 -2.98 -16.80
CA ALA A 9 24.14 -2.61 -15.86
C ALA A 9 23.59 -1.83 -14.65
N ARG A 10 22.69 -0.87 -14.88
CA ARG A 10 22.03 -0.12 -13.81
C ARG A 10 21.20 -1.02 -12.90
N VAL A 11 20.41 -1.93 -13.47
CA VAL A 11 19.61 -2.89 -12.68
C VAL A 11 20.52 -3.79 -11.84
N ALA A 12 21.57 -4.35 -12.44
CA ALA A 12 22.51 -5.21 -11.74
C ALA A 12 23.16 -4.51 -10.54
N ALA A 13 23.53 -3.23 -10.67
CA ALA A 13 24.08 -2.44 -9.59
C ALA A 13 23.07 -2.21 -8.44
N VAL A 14 21.81 -1.94 -8.76
CA VAL A 14 20.75 -1.68 -7.75
C VAL A 14 20.28 -2.94 -7.05
N THR A 15 20.32 -4.11 -7.70
CA THR A 15 19.87 -5.38 -7.12
C THR A 15 20.99 -6.21 -6.50
N ALA A 16 22.22 -5.69 -6.45
CA ALA A 16 23.34 -6.39 -5.82
C ALA A 16 23.10 -6.53 -4.31
N PRO A 17 23.44 -7.68 -3.69
CA PRO A 17 23.36 -7.82 -2.24
C PRO A 17 24.25 -6.81 -1.52
N ALA A 18 23.76 -6.25 -0.40
CA ALA A 18 24.53 -5.36 0.45
C ALA A 18 25.75 -6.10 1.04
N THR A 19 26.89 -5.42 1.08
CA THR A 19 28.14 -5.95 1.65
C THR A 19 28.68 -5.11 2.82
N ASP A 20 28.12 -3.92 3.02
CA ASP A 20 28.36 -3.03 4.16
C ASP A 20 27.03 -2.81 4.90
N PHE A 21 27.04 -2.97 6.22
CA PHE A 21 25.88 -2.80 7.10
C PHE A 21 26.13 -1.73 8.18
N THR A 22 27.19 -0.94 8.05
CA THR A 22 27.50 0.17 8.97
C THR A 22 26.55 1.36 8.78
N ARG A 23 25.82 1.39 7.67
CA ARG A 23 24.82 2.41 7.34
C ARG A 23 23.68 1.79 6.55
N ALA A 24 22.53 2.45 6.57
CA ALA A 24 21.41 2.08 5.73
C ALA A 24 21.71 2.30 4.23
N GLU A 25 21.22 1.40 3.40
CA GLU A 25 21.27 1.53 1.94
C GLU A 25 20.30 2.61 1.46
N PRO A 26 20.56 3.24 0.30
CA PRO A 26 19.59 4.14 -0.31
C PRO A 26 18.24 3.45 -0.48
N PHE A 27 17.17 4.09 0.03
CA PHE A 27 15.79 3.60 -0.04
C PHE A 27 15.49 2.35 0.80
N GLU A 28 16.32 2.00 1.80
CA GLU A 28 16.03 0.89 2.72
C GLU A 28 14.71 1.08 3.48
N ASP A 29 14.36 2.31 3.82
CA ASP A 29 13.07 2.66 4.43
C ASP A 29 11.86 2.54 3.48
N ASN A 30 12.10 2.19 2.20
CA ASN A 30 11.08 2.01 1.18
C ASN A 30 10.93 0.53 0.74
N PRO A 31 10.52 -0.39 1.63
CA PRO A 31 10.42 -1.82 1.32
C PRO A 31 9.39 -2.15 0.23
N GLY A 32 8.43 -1.27 -0.03
CA GLY A 32 7.47 -1.36 -1.14
C GLY A 32 7.91 -0.56 -2.38
N GLY A 33 9.14 -0.05 -2.43
CA GLY A 33 9.60 0.90 -3.44
C GLY A 33 8.70 2.14 -3.47
N ALA A 34 8.29 2.56 -4.67
CA ALA A 34 7.38 3.69 -4.87
C ALA A 34 5.98 3.49 -4.25
N ALA A 35 5.60 2.25 -3.93
CA ALA A 35 4.34 1.95 -3.24
C ALA A 35 4.47 1.99 -1.71
N THR A 36 5.65 2.30 -1.16
CA THR A 36 5.81 2.47 0.29
C THR A 36 4.98 3.66 0.77
N VAL A 37 4.15 3.40 1.77
CA VAL A 37 3.34 4.43 2.44
C VAL A 37 3.98 4.73 3.79
N PRO A 38 4.19 6.00 4.16
CA PRO A 38 4.71 6.35 5.47
C PRO A 38 3.74 5.91 6.56
N VAL A 39 4.28 5.44 7.69
CA VAL A 39 3.52 5.01 8.85
C VAL A 39 2.57 6.14 9.28
N ARG A 40 1.29 5.80 9.42
CA ARG A 40 0.25 6.69 9.96
C ARG A 40 -0.25 6.15 11.27
N ALA A 41 -0.15 6.95 12.33
CA ALA A 41 -0.70 6.63 13.64
C ALA A 41 -2.22 6.94 13.74
N THR A 42 -2.93 6.90 12.61
CA THR A 42 -4.38 7.16 12.52
C THR A 42 -5.10 5.92 12.00
N ALA A 43 -6.43 5.95 12.03
CA ALA A 43 -7.27 4.92 11.43
C ALA A 43 -7.09 4.80 9.89
N ASP A 44 -6.33 5.70 9.26
CA ASP A 44 -6.12 5.74 7.80
C ASP A 44 -4.88 4.93 7.35
N ALA A 45 -4.24 4.17 8.24
CA ALA A 45 -3.02 3.40 7.94
C ALA A 45 -3.19 2.47 6.73
N PHE A 46 -4.40 1.95 6.49
CA PHE A 46 -4.73 1.06 5.37
C PHE A 46 -5.70 1.71 4.36
N SER A 47 -5.85 3.03 4.39
CA SER A 47 -6.82 3.75 3.54
C SER A 47 -6.22 4.34 2.25
N GLN A 48 -5.00 3.97 1.89
CA GLN A 48 -4.35 4.42 0.65
C GLN A 48 -4.25 3.29 -0.37
N PRO A 49 -4.61 3.52 -1.64
CA PRO A 49 -4.34 2.57 -2.69
C PRO A 49 -2.82 2.47 -2.90
N SER A 50 -2.36 1.31 -3.34
CA SER A 50 -0.96 1.15 -3.76
C SER A 50 -0.64 2.10 -4.92
N ALA A 51 0.53 2.73 -4.91
CA ALA A 51 0.91 3.73 -5.93
C ALA A 51 0.99 3.16 -7.36
N ASN A 52 1.11 1.84 -7.51
CA ASN A 52 1.12 1.13 -8.79
C ASN A 52 -0.24 0.51 -9.16
N MET A 53 -1.32 0.89 -8.47
CA MET A 53 -2.67 0.43 -8.80
C MET A 53 -3.15 1.10 -10.09
N ASP A 54 -3.72 0.30 -11.00
CA ASP A 54 -4.38 0.84 -12.19
C ASP A 54 -5.56 1.72 -11.79
N PHE A 55 -5.75 2.83 -12.52
CA PHE A 55 -6.82 3.79 -12.24
C PHE A 55 -8.21 3.15 -12.15
N GLU A 56 -8.49 2.16 -13.00
CA GLU A 56 -9.76 1.43 -13.03
C GLU A 56 -10.04 0.68 -11.71
N ARG A 57 -8.99 0.20 -11.03
CA ARG A 57 -9.09 -0.53 -9.76
C ARG A 57 -9.16 0.40 -8.54
N GLU A 58 -8.82 1.68 -8.70
CA GLU A 58 -8.92 2.64 -7.60
C GLU A 58 -10.36 2.82 -7.11
N LEU A 59 -11.36 2.70 -8.00
CA LEU A 59 -12.77 2.81 -7.62
C LEU A 59 -13.16 1.71 -6.64
N ASP A 60 -12.81 0.46 -6.94
CA ASP A 60 -13.09 -0.69 -6.08
C ASP A 60 -12.40 -0.55 -4.72
N PHE A 61 -11.15 -0.10 -4.72
CA PHE A 61 -10.42 0.19 -3.48
C PHE A 61 -11.14 1.25 -2.63
N ARG A 62 -11.53 2.37 -3.25
CA ARG A 62 -12.22 3.47 -2.55
C ARG A 62 -13.58 3.04 -2.01
N LEU A 63 -14.31 2.22 -2.77
CA LEU A 63 -15.60 1.65 -2.33
C LEU A 63 -15.41 0.75 -1.11
N GLY A 64 -14.45 -0.18 -1.17
CA GLY A 64 -14.13 -1.07 -0.05
C GLY A 64 -13.69 -0.30 1.19
N ASN A 65 -12.77 0.65 1.04
CA ASN A 65 -12.35 1.52 2.14
C ASN A 65 -13.53 2.30 2.73
N GLY A 66 -14.47 2.78 1.91
CA GLY A 66 -15.71 3.41 2.38
C GLY A 66 -16.58 2.48 3.23
N LEU A 67 -16.69 1.21 2.86
CA LEU A 67 -17.43 0.19 3.62
C LEU A 67 -16.79 -0.08 5.00
N PHE A 68 -15.45 -0.19 5.06
CA PHE A 68 -14.72 -0.40 6.33
C PHE A 68 -14.78 0.81 7.26
N ARG A 69 -14.85 2.03 6.71
CA ARG A 69 -14.94 3.27 7.50
C ARG A 69 -16.35 3.62 7.93
N LYS A 70 -17.36 2.95 7.38
CA LYS A 70 -18.76 3.17 7.72
C LYS A 70 -18.98 2.92 9.22
N LEU A 71 -19.88 3.70 9.84
CA LEU A 71 -20.29 3.46 11.21
C LEU A 71 -21.20 2.22 11.28
N TRP A 72 -20.71 1.17 11.94
CA TRP A 72 -21.43 -0.05 12.25
C TRP A 72 -21.97 0.00 13.69
N VAL A 73 -23.13 -0.61 13.93
CA VAL A 73 -23.80 -0.61 15.22
C VAL A 73 -24.09 -2.04 15.63
N SER A 74 -23.65 -2.42 16.83
CA SER A 74 -23.84 -3.78 17.35
C SER A 74 -25.31 -4.21 17.29
N ALA A 75 -25.51 -5.43 16.80
CA ALA A 75 -26.85 -5.99 16.65
C ALA A 75 -27.45 -6.42 17.99
N PRO A 76 -28.80 -6.35 18.13
CA PRO A 76 -29.74 -5.82 17.15
C PRO A 76 -29.84 -4.28 17.19
N SER A 77 -29.90 -3.65 16.02
CA SER A 77 -30.02 -2.19 15.85
C SER A 77 -31.20 -1.80 14.96
N SER A 78 -31.82 -0.63 15.23
CA SER A 78 -32.84 -0.06 14.36
C SER A 78 -32.27 0.48 13.03
N THR A 79 -30.95 0.65 12.92
CA THR A 79 -30.27 1.07 11.70
C THR A 79 -29.90 -0.16 10.86
N LEU A 80 -30.89 -0.76 10.19
CA LEU A 80 -30.77 -2.04 9.49
C LEU A 80 -29.58 -2.11 8.51
N ALA A 81 -29.28 -1.03 7.79
CA ALA A 81 -28.18 -1.01 6.84
C ALA A 81 -26.78 -1.06 7.50
N SER A 82 -26.69 -0.79 8.80
CA SER A 82 -25.45 -0.79 9.59
C SER A 82 -25.52 -1.75 10.78
N ASP A 83 -26.48 -2.67 10.80
CA ASP A 83 -26.70 -3.61 11.90
C ASP A 83 -25.63 -4.71 11.90
N GLY A 84 -25.04 -4.98 13.07
CA GLY A 84 -23.95 -5.93 13.25
C GLY A 84 -22.57 -5.27 13.38
N LEU A 85 -21.52 -6.09 13.39
CA LEU A 85 -20.15 -5.64 13.66
C LEU A 85 -19.45 -5.03 12.43
N GLY A 86 -20.06 -5.05 11.25
CA GLY A 86 -19.40 -4.72 10.00
C GLY A 86 -18.44 -5.82 9.51
N PRO A 87 -17.75 -5.59 8.37
CA PRO A 87 -16.64 -6.42 7.92
C PRO A 87 -15.41 -6.31 8.84
#